data_AF-A0A2A2M490-F1
#
_entry.id   AF-A0A2A2M490-F1
#
_cell.length_a   1.000
_cell.length_b   1.000
_cell.length_c   1.000
_cell.angle_alpha   90.00
_cell.angle_beta   90.00
_cell.angle_gamma   90.00
#
_symmetry.space_group_name_H-M   'P 1'
#
loop_
_entity.id
_entity.type
_entity.pdbx_description
1 polymer ?
#
loop_
_entity_poly.entity_id
_entity_poly.type
_entity_poly.pdbx_seq_one_letter_code
_entity_poly.pdbx_strand_id
1 'polypeptide(L)'
;MAALIHLLLPPELFYPSVLGVLLISCVAGVVAHIPAGLGVLEAVFLALLHGQLGQGTLVAALLGYRTLYYLIPLLLAVITYLVLEKRAKALRRQAGPALDKR
;
A
#
# COMPACT_ATOMS: atom_id res chain seq x y z
N MET A 1 -9.10 -1.47 -5.80
CA MET A 1 -7.92 -0.80 -6.38
C MET A 1 -8.32 0.22 -7.46
N ALA A 2 -8.99 -0.19 -8.54
CA ALA A 2 -9.41 0.71 -9.63
C ALA A 2 -10.22 1.93 -9.16
N ALA A 3 -11.20 1.74 -8.27
CA ALA A 3 -12.04 2.83 -7.75
C ALA A 3 -11.27 3.85 -6.88
N LEU A 4 -10.23 3.43 -6.15
CA LEU A 4 -9.39 4.34 -5.36
C LEU A 4 -8.44 5.15 -6.26
N ILE A 5 -7.92 4.52 -7.32
CA ILE A 5 -7.09 5.20 -8.33
C ILE A 5 -7.94 6.19 -9.13
N HIS A 6 -9.17 5.83 -9.47
CA HIS A 6 -10.13 6.72 -10.13
C HIS A 6 -10.55 7.89 -9.23
N LEU A 7 -10.72 7.67 -7.93
CA LEU A 7 -11.04 8.74 -6.96
C LEU A 7 -9.89 9.75 -6.79
N LEU A 8 -8.63 9.32 -6.98
CA LEU A 8 -7.45 10.18 -6.93
C LEU A 8 -7.07 10.80 -8.29
N LEU A 9 -7.61 10.28 -9.39
CA LEU A 9 -7.41 10.82 -10.74
C LEU A 9 -8.50 11.86 -11.06
N PRO A 10 -8.18 12.93 -11.81
CA PRO A 10 -9.17 13.92 -12.21
C PRO A 10 -10.34 13.27 -12.98
N PRO A 11 -11.57 13.77 -12.79
CA PRO A 11 -12.82 13.15 -13.26
C PRO A 11 -12.97 13.08 -14.80
N GLU A 12 -12.02 13.66 -15.53
CA GLU A 12 -11.98 13.67 -16.99
C GLU A 12 -11.64 12.28 -17.59
N LEU A 13 -11.14 11.34 -16.79
CA LEU A 13 -10.85 9.99 -17.25
C LEU A 13 -12.02 9.03 -17.08
N PHE A 14 -12.45 8.46 -18.21
CA PHE A 14 -13.42 7.37 -18.28
C PHE A 14 -12.93 6.15 -17.45
N TYR A 15 -13.76 5.71 -16.51
CA TYR A 15 -13.51 4.56 -15.62
C TYR A 15 -13.06 3.28 -16.37
N PRO A 16 -13.62 2.92 -17.55
CA PRO A 16 -13.16 1.76 -18.32
C PRO A 16 -11.71 1.85 -18.79
N SER A 17 -11.21 3.05 -19.10
CA SER A 17 -9.84 3.26 -19.56
C SER A 17 -8.84 3.01 -18.43
N VAL A 18 -9.13 3.52 -17.24
CA VAL A 18 -8.33 3.28 -16.02
C VAL A 18 -8.34 1.80 -15.67
N LEU A 19 -9.49 1.14 -15.79
CA LEU A 19 -9.62 -0.29 -15.56
C LEU A 19 -8.81 -1.11 -16.58
N GLY A 20 -8.87 -0.77 -17.86
CA GLY A 20 -8.10 -1.44 -18.91
C GLY A 20 -6.59 -1.34 -18.70
N VAL A 21 -6.09 -0.15 -18.39
CA VAL A 21 -4.66 0.06 -18.07
C VAL A 21 -4.26 -0.70 -16.80
N LEU A 22 -5.11 -0.71 -15.78
CA LEU A 22 -4.87 -1.48 -14.56
C LEU A 22 -4.77 -2.99 -14.85
N LEU A 23 -5.66 -3.53 -15.68
CA LEU A 23 -5.65 -4.95 -16.06
C LEU A 23 -4.37 -5.32 -16.82
N ILE A 24 -3.96 -4.51 -17.79
CA ILE A 24 -2.68 -4.68 -18.51
C ILE A 24 -1.51 -4.63 -17.53
N SER A 25 -1.57 -3.68 -16.59
CA SER A 25 -0.53 -3.49 -15.60
C SER A 25 -0.43 -4.66 -14.60
N CYS A 26 -1.56 -5.27 -14.24
CA CYS A 26 -1.57 -6.50 -13.44
C CYS A 26 -0.87 -7.66 -14.17
N VAL A 27 -1.14 -7.85 -15.46
CA VAL A 27 -0.46 -8.89 -16.26
C VAL A 27 1.05 -8.60 -16.35
N ALA A 28 1.43 -7.36 -16.61
CA ALA A 28 2.84 -6.94 -16.63
C ALA A 28 3.51 -7.14 -15.26
N GLY A 29 2.80 -6.88 -14.16
CA GLY A 29 3.28 -7.08 -12.80
C GLY A 29 3.58 -8.54 -12.48
N VAL A 30 2.74 -9.46 -12.96
CA VAL A 30 2.97 -10.91 -12.84
C VAL A 30 4.23 -11.33 -13.61
N VAL A 31 4.38 -10.85 -14.85
CA VAL A 31 5.55 -11.17 -15.69
C VAL A 31 6.85 -10.63 -15.08
N ALA A 32 6.81 -9.42 -14.52
CA ALA A 32 8.00 -8.79 -13.94
C ALA A 32 8.47 -9.46 -12.63
N HIS A 33 7.61 -10.24 -11.96
CA HIS A 33 7.91 -10.90 -10.68
C HIS A 33 8.50 -9.95 -9.61
N ILE A 34 8.18 -8.66 -9.69
CA ILE A 34 8.64 -7.67 -8.72
C ILE A 34 7.72 -7.74 -7.49
N PRO A 35 8.24 -7.99 -6.28
CA PRO A 35 7.43 -7.96 -5.07
C PRO A 35 6.73 -6.60 -4.97
N ALA A 36 5.42 -6.63 -4.65
CA ALA A 36 4.55 -5.46 -4.60
C ALA A 36 4.25 -4.75 -5.96
N GLY A 37 4.78 -5.23 -7.09
CA GLY A 37 4.58 -4.58 -8.41
C GLY A 37 5.14 -3.15 -8.46
N LEU A 38 6.16 -2.87 -7.63
CA LEU A 38 6.83 -1.57 -7.50
C LEU A 38 7.43 -1.17 -8.86
N GLY A 39 7.10 0.02 -9.34
CA GLY A 39 7.56 0.55 -10.63
C GLY A 39 6.80 0.04 -11.87
N VAL A 40 6.25 -1.18 -11.85
CA VAL A 40 5.53 -1.74 -13.01
C VAL A 40 4.22 -1.00 -13.26
N LEU A 41 3.48 -0.71 -12.18
CA LEU A 41 2.25 0.08 -12.26
C LEU A 41 2.51 1.48 -12.80
N GLU A 42 3.51 2.19 -12.28
CA GLU A 42 3.86 3.51 -12.80
C GLU A 42 4.33 3.46 -14.24
N ALA A 43 5.19 2.50 -14.60
CA ALA A 43 5.72 2.39 -15.95
C ALA A 43 4.62 2.15 -16.99
N VAL A 44 3.65 1.26 -16.68
CA VAL A 44 2.53 0.98 -17.58
C VAL A 44 1.56 2.16 -17.65
N PHE A 45 1.24 2.78 -16.51
CA PHE A 45 0.37 3.98 -16.51
C PHE A 45 1.02 5.16 -17.23
N LEU A 46 2.31 5.39 -17.06
CA LEU A 46 3.04 6.41 -17.81
C LEU A 46 3.13 6.06 -19.30
N ALA A 47 3.43 4.81 -19.65
CA ALA A 47 3.55 4.40 -21.05
C ALA A 47 2.23 4.53 -21.82
N LEU A 48 1.09 4.22 -21.20
CA LEU A 48 -0.22 4.28 -21.85
C LEU A 48 -0.94 5.63 -21.71
N LEU A 49 -0.62 6.43 -20.69
CA LEU A 49 -1.39 7.62 -20.34
C LEU A 49 -0.60 8.95 -20.37
N HIS A 50 0.68 8.95 -20.79
CA HIS A 50 1.50 10.18 -20.84
C HIS A 50 0.90 11.32 -21.68
N GLY A 51 0.00 11.00 -22.62
CA GLY A 51 -0.60 11.96 -23.55
C GLY A 51 -1.93 12.55 -23.10
N GLN A 52 -2.56 12.01 -22.04
CA GLN A 52 -3.89 12.44 -21.58
C GLN A 52 -3.85 13.18 -20.24
N LEU A 53 -2.83 12.93 -19.40
CA LEU A 53 -2.66 13.62 -18.13
C LEU A 53 -1.19 14.01 -17.92
N GLY A 54 -0.98 15.11 -17.17
CA GLY A 54 0.35 15.48 -16.70
C GLY A 54 0.98 14.34 -15.89
N GLN A 55 2.15 13.86 -16.33
CA GLN A 55 2.87 12.74 -15.70
C GLN A 55 3.04 12.90 -14.18
N GLY A 56 3.25 14.13 -13.72
CA GLY A 56 3.39 14.44 -12.29
C GLY A 56 2.16 14.09 -11.46
N THR A 57 0.95 14.40 -11.95
CA THR A 57 -0.31 14.11 -11.25
C THR A 57 -0.57 12.61 -11.17
N LEU A 58 -0.24 11.87 -12.25
CA LEU A 58 -0.42 10.42 -12.32
C LEU A 58 0.49 9.70 -11.32
N VAL A 59 1.76 10.10 -11.26
CA VAL A 59 2.75 9.55 -10.33
C VAL A 59 2.39 9.91 -8.88
N ALA A 60 1.95 11.14 -8.63
CA ALA A 60 1.50 11.56 -7.30
C ALA A 60 0.29 10.76 -6.81
N ALA A 61 -0.69 10.49 -7.68
CA ALA A 61 -1.86 9.68 -7.35
C ALA A 61 -1.49 8.22 -7.02
N LEU A 62 -0.60 7.61 -7.81
CA LEU A 62 -0.12 6.25 -7.58
C LEU A 62 0.72 6.14 -6.29
N LEU A 63 1.57 7.13 -6.01
CA LEU A 63 2.31 7.24 -4.75
C LEU A 63 1.40 7.43 -3.53
N GLY A 64 0.35 8.26 -3.67
CA GLY A 64 -0.67 8.45 -2.64
C GLY A 64 -1.39 7.13 -2.33
N TYR A 65 -1.81 6.42 -3.38
CA TYR A 65 -2.39 5.08 -3.25
C TYR A 65 -1.44 4.13 -2.49
N ARG A 66 -0.15 4.08 -2.86
CA ARG A 66 0.84 3.22 -2.18
C ARG A 66 1.03 3.59 -0.72
N THR A 67 1.09 4.88 -0.40
CA THR A 67 1.26 5.34 0.98
C THR A 67 0.06 4.90 1.82
N LEU A 68 -1.15 5.05 1.31
CA LEU A 68 -2.33 4.60 2.04
C LEU A 68 -2.39 3.07 2.15
N TYR A 69 -2.04 2.34 1.10
CA TYR A 69 -2.18 0.88 1.08
C TYR A 69 -1.04 0.12 1.78
N TYR A 70 0.17 0.69 1.86
CA TYR A 70 1.31 0.06 2.54
C TYR A 70 1.55 0.64 3.94
N LEU A 71 1.43 1.96 4.10
CA LEU A 71 1.78 2.61 5.37
C LEU A 71 0.70 2.41 6.43
N ILE A 72 -0.58 2.38 6.06
CA ILE A 72 -1.69 2.13 7.02
C ILE A 72 -1.58 0.74 7.65
N PRO A 73 -1.51 -0.37 6.89
CA PRO A 73 -1.40 -1.69 7.51
C PRO A 73 -0.07 -1.88 8.26
N LEU A 74 1.02 -1.25 7.82
CA LEU A 74 2.28 -1.25 8.56
C LEU A 74 2.15 -0.56 9.92
N LEU A 75 1.55 0.64 9.94
CA LEU A 75 1.29 1.37 11.19
C LEU A 75 0.39 0.58 12.12
N LEU A 76 -0.67 -0.04 11.57
CA LEU A 76 -1.61 -0.84 12.35
C LEU A 76 -0.94 -2.08 12.96
N ALA A 77 -0.07 -2.75 12.21
CA ALA A 77 0.72 -3.87 12.68
C ALA A 77 1.71 -3.45 13.80
N VAL A 78 2.43 -2.35 13.62
CA VAL A 78 3.38 -1.83 14.61
C VAL A 78 2.68 -1.43 15.91
N ILE A 79 1.55 -0.72 15.82
CA ILE A 79 0.78 -0.31 17.00
C ILE A 79 0.28 -1.55 17.76
N THR A 80 -0.30 -2.51 17.04
CA THR A 80 -0.79 -3.76 17.66
C THR A 80 0.35 -4.51 18.34
N TYR A 81 1.51 -4.62 17.68
CA TYR A 81 2.68 -5.28 18.24
C TYR A 81 3.19 -4.58 19.52
N LEU A 82 3.32 -3.25 19.50
CA LEU A 82 3.77 -2.48 20.67
C LEU A 82 2.78 -2.59 21.84
N VAL A 83 1.47 -2.61 21.57
CA VAL A 83 0.45 -2.83 22.60
C VAL A 83 0.59 -4.22 23.20
N LEU A 84 0.78 -5.24 22.37
CA LEU A 84 0.95 -6.62 22.82
C LEU A 84 2.24 -6.79 23.63
N GLU A 85 3.35 -6.21 23.19
CA GLU A 85 4.63 -6.25 23.89
C GLU A 85 4.55 -5.54 25.25
N LYS A 86 3.89 -4.38 25.31
CA LYS A 86 3.63 -3.66 26.58
C LYS A 86 2.81 -4.51 27.54
N ARG A 87 1.75 -5.19 27.06
CA ARG A 87 0.93 -6.10 27.88
C ARG A 87 1.73 -7.32 28.35
N ALA A 88 2.53 -7.91 27.48
CA ALA A 88 3.39 -9.05 27.81
C ALA A 88 4.47 -8.68 28.84
N LYS A 89 5.10 -7.51 28.72
CA LYS A 89 6.03 -6.98 29.72
C LYS A 89 5.35 -6.70 31.06
N ALA A 90 4.12 -6.17 31.06
CA ALA A 90 3.37 -5.89 32.29
C ALA A 90 3.03 -7.17 33.07
N LEU A 91 2.58 -8.23 32.37
CA LEU A 91 2.30 -9.54 32.97
C LEU A 91 3.57 -10.23 33.50
N ARG A 92 4.69 -10.16 32.76
CA ARG A 92 5.99 -10.69 33.23
C ARG A 92 6.53 -9.94 34.44
N ARG A 93 6.31 -8.63 34.53
CA ARG A 93 6.70 -7.81 35.71
C ARG A 93 5.88 -8.16 36.96
N GLN A 94 4.61 -8.56 36.81
CA GLN A 94 3.80 -9.04 37.94
C GLN A 94 4.19 -10.46 38.40
N ALA A 95 4.81 -11.27 37.53
CA ALA A 95 5.23 -12.64 37.85
C ALA A 95 6.58 -12.75 38.59
N GLY A 96 7.40 -11.70 38.65
CA GLY A 96 8.60 -11.64 39.51
C GLY A 96 8.34 -10.69 40.68
N PRO A 97 8.11 -11.19 41.91
CA PRO A 97 9.12 -11.89 42.72
C PRO A 97 8.53 -13.05 43.56
N ALA A 98 7.59 -13.84 43.02
CA ALA A 98 6.92 -14.91 43.78
C ALA A 98 7.64 -16.26 43.74
N LEU A 99 8.68 -16.43 42.91
CA LEU A 99 9.43 -17.68 42.73
C LEU A 99 10.77 -17.73 43.51
N ASP A 100 11.15 -16.66 44.21
CA ASP A 100 12.41 -16.56 44.99
C ASP A 100 12.16 -16.72 46.50
N LYS A 101 11.28 -17.65 46.93
CA LYS A 101 11.02 -17.95 48.35
C LYS A 101 10.58 -19.40 48.63
N ARG A 102 11.05 -20.38 47.85
CA ARG A 102 10.91 -21.80 48.24
C ARG A 102 12.23 -22.54 48.13
#